data_AF-A0A4Q3RCX8-F1
#
_entry.id   AF-A0A4Q3RCX8-F1
#
_cell.length_a   1.000
_cell.length_b   1.000
_cell.length_c   1.000
_cell.angle_alpha   90.00
_cell.angle_beta   90.00
_cell.angle_gamma   90.00
#
_symmetry.space_group_name_H-M   'P 1'
#
loop_
_entity.id
_entity.type
_entity.pdbx_description
1 polymer ?
#
loop_
_entity_poly.entity_id
_entity_poly.type
_entity_poly.pdbx_seq_one_letter_code
_entity_poly.pdbx_strand_id
1 'polypeptide(L)'
;MWYFGENAGVNFNTNPPTSLQDGAMDTPEGCATLTDGQGNLLMYTNGSVIFNRLHQQMPNGFGLWGDPSSFQSVTFVPQPGSDSLVYAFIVEDCDGSPQRFSYSIIDLTADNGLPGPDIAGAKALLAEAGYPNGLTVKGTFMA
;
A
#
# COMPACT_ATOMS: atom_id res chain seq x y z
N MET A 1 5.35 -11.07 8.30
CA MET A 1 5.93 -11.29 6.96
C MET A 1 6.19 -9.95 6.28
N TRP A 2 7.14 -9.90 5.35
CA TRP A 2 7.45 -8.72 4.54
C TRP A 2 7.71 -9.17 3.10
N TYR A 3 6.90 -8.73 2.16
CA TYR A 3 7.08 -8.94 0.72
C TYR A 3 7.65 -7.67 0.07
N PHE A 4 8.62 -7.86 -0.82
CA PHE A 4 9.32 -6.79 -1.55
C PHE A 4 9.59 -7.24 -2.99
N GLY A 5 10.36 -6.47 -3.75
CA GLY A 5 10.63 -6.69 -5.18
C GLY A 5 11.15 -8.08 -5.54
N GLU A 6 11.20 -8.38 -6.85
CA GLU A 6 11.70 -9.65 -7.39
C GLU A 6 11.00 -10.90 -6.81
N ASN A 7 9.68 -10.81 -6.60
CA ASN A 7 8.85 -11.91 -6.06
C ASN A 7 9.27 -12.40 -4.66
N ALA A 8 10.12 -11.64 -3.97
CA ALA A 8 10.76 -12.07 -2.74
C ALA A 8 9.98 -11.65 -1.49
N GLY A 9 10.22 -12.39 -0.41
CA GLY A 9 9.77 -11.98 0.92
C GLY A 9 10.55 -12.64 2.03
N VAL A 10 10.29 -12.19 3.26
CA VAL A 10 10.86 -12.75 4.49
C VAL A 10 9.74 -12.98 5.50
N ASN A 11 9.70 -14.18 6.08
CA ASN A 11 8.85 -14.49 7.22
C ASN A 11 9.64 -14.32 8.52
N PHE A 12 9.25 -13.31 9.31
CA PHE A 12 9.82 -13.06 10.64
C PHE A 12 9.14 -13.86 11.77
N ASN A 13 8.11 -14.65 11.46
CA ASN A 13 7.45 -15.54 12.43
C ASN A 13 8.23 -16.85 12.64
N THR A 14 9.38 -17.02 12.01
CA THR A 14 10.27 -18.18 12.11
C THR A 14 11.62 -17.78 12.70
N ASN A 15 12.34 -18.75 13.27
CA ASN A 15 13.68 -18.55 13.82
C ASN A 15 14.65 -19.64 13.32
N PRO A 16 15.65 -19.32 12.48
CA PRO A 16 15.88 -18.00 11.88
C PRO A 16 14.73 -17.59 10.93
N PRO A 17 14.58 -16.29 10.61
CA PRO A 17 13.64 -15.84 9.60
C PRO A 17 13.83 -16.61 8.28
N THR A 18 12.73 -17.00 7.66
CA THR A 18 12.74 -17.83 6.45
C THR A 18 12.43 -17.00 5.22
N SER A 19 13.14 -17.24 4.12
CA SER A 19 12.84 -16.63 2.82
C SER A 19 11.51 -17.14 2.26
N LEU A 20 10.78 -16.25 1.61
CA LEU A 20 9.55 -16.51 0.85
C LEU A 20 9.84 -16.21 -0.63
N GLN A 21 9.28 -17.03 -1.52
CA GLN A 21 9.47 -16.92 -2.98
C GLN A 21 8.13 -16.98 -3.74
N ASP A 22 7.03 -16.80 -3.02
CA ASP A 22 5.65 -16.88 -3.50
C ASP A 22 5.02 -15.49 -3.74
N GLY A 23 5.81 -14.41 -3.64
CA GLY A 23 5.33 -13.06 -3.89
C GLY A 23 4.94 -12.87 -5.35
N ALA A 24 3.75 -12.31 -5.60
CA ALA A 24 3.30 -11.95 -6.96
C ALA A 24 3.79 -10.58 -7.47
N MET A 25 4.53 -9.84 -6.65
CA MET A 25 4.98 -8.49 -6.96
C MET A 25 6.40 -8.49 -7.52
N ASP A 26 6.61 -7.68 -8.55
CA ASP A 26 7.93 -7.30 -9.04
C ASP A 26 8.00 -5.77 -9.14
N THR A 27 9.02 -5.19 -8.52
CA THR A 27 9.21 -3.74 -8.38
C THR A 27 10.66 -3.43 -8.01
N PRO A 28 11.28 -2.40 -8.59
CA PRO A 28 12.66 -2.06 -8.27
C PRO A 28 12.80 -1.39 -6.89
N GLU A 29 11.79 -0.64 -6.43
CA GLU A 29 11.92 0.19 -5.23
C GLU A 29 10.64 0.17 -4.37
N GLY A 30 9.58 0.81 -4.86
CA GLY A 30 8.39 1.12 -4.08
C GLY A 30 7.61 -0.13 -3.71
N CYS A 31 7.57 -0.47 -2.42
CA CYS A 31 6.71 -1.54 -1.92
C CYS A 31 6.22 -1.28 -0.49
N ALA A 32 5.07 -1.89 -0.16
CA ALA A 32 4.55 -1.92 1.19
C ALA A 32 3.91 -3.28 1.48
N THR A 33 4.03 -3.76 2.72
CA THR A 33 3.36 -4.97 3.22
C THR A 33 2.59 -4.64 4.49
N LEU A 34 1.35 -5.13 4.61
CA LEU A 34 0.56 -5.08 5.83
C LEU A 34 0.31 -6.49 6.36
N THR A 35 0.52 -6.65 7.67
CA THR A 35 0.23 -7.88 8.41
C THR A 35 -0.74 -7.62 9.56
N ASP A 36 -1.37 -8.68 10.06
CA ASP A 36 -2.08 -8.63 11.34
C ASP A 36 -1.12 -8.60 12.54
N GLY A 37 -1.67 -8.54 13.75
CA GLY A 37 -0.91 -8.54 15.00
C GLY A 37 -0.17 -9.86 15.30
N GLN A 38 -0.41 -10.91 14.54
CA GLN A 38 0.30 -12.20 14.60
C GLN A 38 1.34 -12.33 13.47
N GLY A 39 1.52 -11.30 12.65
CA GLY A 39 2.46 -11.27 11.54
C GLY A 39 1.99 -12.03 10.29
N ASN A 40 0.71 -12.43 10.23
CA ASN A 40 0.12 -13.03 9.04
C ASN A 40 -0.14 -11.97 7.98
N LEU A 41 0.00 -12.35 6.71
CA LEU A 41 -0.13 -11.44 5.58
C LEU A 41 -1.60 -11.05 5.43
N LEU A 42 -1.86 -9.76 5.28
CA LEU A 42 -3.16 -9.24 4.88
C LEU A 42 -3.11 -8.84 3.40
N MET A 43 -2.13 -8.01 3.04
CA MET A 43 -1.93 -7.50 1.68
C MET A 43 -0.54 -6.87 1.50
N TYR A 44 -0.13 -6.67 0.25
CA TYR A 44 1.10 -5.99 -0.12
C TYR A 44 0.96 -5.33 -1.49
N THR A 45 1.84 -4.39 -1.84
CA THR A 45 1.70 -3.59 -3.07
C THR A 45 3.03 -3.05 -3.56
N ASN A 46 3.14 -2.84 -4.88
CA ASN A 46 4.22 -2.06 -5.51
C ASN A 46 3.86 -0.59 -5.72
N GLY A 47 2.68 -0.17 -5.23
CA GLY A 47 2.15 1.16 -5.41
C GLY A 47 1.27 1.37 -6.63
N SER A 48 1.31 0.48 -7.62
CA SER A 48 0.35 0.48 -8.74
C SER A 48 -0.76 -0.58 -8.57
N VAL A 49 -0.40 -1.72 -7.97
CA VAL A 49 -1.28 -2.89 -7.75
C VAL A 49 -1.16 -3.39 -6.32
N ILE A 50 -2.29 -3.68 -5.67
CA ILE A 50 -2.37 -4.32 -4.36
C ILE A 50 -2.72 -5.80 -4.55
N PHE A 51 -1.96 -6.66 -3.88
CA PHE A 51 -2.15 -8.09 -3.81
C PHE A 51 -2.67 -8.47 -2.42
N ASN A 52 -3.63 -9.39 -2.36
CA ASN A 52 -4.15 -9.93 -1.11
C ASN A 52 -3.21 -11.02 -0.54
N ARG A 53 -3.57 -11.54 0.63
CA ARG A 53 -2.87 -12.65 1.30
C ARG A 53 -2.78 -13.98 0.53
N LEU A 54 -3.54 -14.12 -0.56
CA LEU A 54 -3.49 -15.29 -1.45
C LEU A 54 -2.58 -15.02 -2.67
N HIS A 55 -1.80 -13.93 -2.65
CA HIS A 55 -0.95 -13.48 -3.76
C HIS A 55 -1.73 -13.15 -5.03
N GLN A 56 -3.02 -12.85 -4.90
CA GLN A 56 -3.88 -12.47 -6.02
C GLN A 56 -4.08 -10.96 -6.03
N GLN A 57 -4.11 -10.38 -7.23
CA GLN A 57 -4.46 -8.98 -7.40
C GLN A 57 -5.87 -8.73 -6.82
N MET A 58 -5.99 -7.71 -5.97
CA MET A 58 -7.27 -7.34 -5.37
C MET A 58 -8.20 -6.71 -6.42
N PRO A 59 -9.50 -7.07 -6.44
CA PRO A 59 -10.49 -6.34 -7.22
C PRO A 59 -10.44 -4.83 -6.90
N ASN A 60 -10.40 -3.99 -7.93
CA ASN A 60 -10.26 -2.52 -7.81
C ASN A 60 -8.99 -2.03 -7.06
N GLY A 61 -8.04 -2.91 -6.73
CA GLY A 61 -6.76 -2.58 -6.12
C GLY A 61 -5.67 -2.22 -7.14
N PHE A 62 -6.02 -1.59 -8.26
CA PHE A 62 -5.10 -1.34 -9.37
C PHE A 62 -5.27 0.04 -10.00
N GLY A 63 -4.32 0.41 -10.88
CA GLY A 63 -4.24 1.73 -11.50
C GLY A 63 -3.98 2.85 -10.49
N LEU A 64 -3.48 2.50 -9.31
CA LEU A 64 -3.06 3.45 -8.28
C LEU A 64 -1.98 4.35 -8.88
N TRP A 65 -1.93 5.62 -8.46
CA TRP A 65 -0.94 6.58 -8.96
C TRP A 65 0.44 6.41 -8.32
N GLY A 66 0.68 5.30 -7.62
CA GLY A 66 2.01 5.00 -7.09
C GLY A 66 2.91 4.48 -8.20
N ASP A 67 4.16 4.90 -8.14
CA ASP A 67 5.19 4.52 -9.09
C ASP A 67 6.14 3.47 -8.49
N PRO A 68 6.40 2.35 -9.19
CA PRO A 68 7.41 1.37 -8.79
C PRO A 68 8.83 1.93 -8.57
N SER A 69 9.21 3.05 -9.21
CA SER A 69 10.49 3.75 -8.97
C SER A 69 10.43 4.83 -7.88
N SER A 70 9.32 4.94 -7.15
CA SER A 70 9.27 5.80 -5.96
C SER A 70 9.70 5.03 -4.72
N PHE A 71 10.74 5.51 -4.01
CA PHE A 71 11.27 4.94 -2.76
C PHE A 71 10.22 4.65 -1.67
N GLN A 72 9.07 5.33 -1.66
CA GLN A 72 7.94 5.04 -0.74
C GLN A 72 6.58 5.24 -1.43
N SER A 73 6.32 4.44 -2.47
CA SER A 73 5.11 4.56 -3.29
C SER A 73 3.80 4.42 -2.52
N VAL A 74 3.76 3.60 -1.44
CA VAL A 74 2.56 3.42 -0.59
C VAL A 74 2.90 3.27 0.90
N THR A 75 2.01 3.74 1.76
CA THR A 75 2.00 3.42 3.20
C THR A 75 0.60 3.04 3.66
N PHE A 76 0.48 1.89 4.33
CA PHE A 76 -0.76 1.44 4.94
C PHE A 76 -0.87 1.93 6.39
N VAL A 77 -2.01 2.54 6.74
CA VAL A 77 -2.28 3.06 8.09
C VAL A 77 -3.67 2.59 8.52
N PRO A 78 -3.80 1.78 9.59
CA PRO A 78 -5.10 1.42 10.13
C PRO A 78 -5.92 2.66 10.49
N GLN A 79 -7.21 2.67 10.17
CA GLN A 79 -8.10 3.78 10.51
C GLN A 79 -8.36 3.78 12.03
N PRO A 80 -8.04 4.86 12.76
CA PRO A 80 -8.35 4.93 14.18
C PRO A 80 -9.85 4.75 14.44
N GLY A 81 -10.18 3.86 15.39
CA GLY A 81 -11.57 3.57 15.74
C GLY A 81 -12.30 2.61 14.79
N SER A 82 -11.59 1.98 13.83
CA SER A 82 -12.11 0.87 13.03
C SER A 82 -11.16 -0.32 13.09
N ASP A 83 -11.72 -1.52 13.23
CA ASP A 83 -10.97 -2.78 13.19
C ASP A 83 -10.89 -3.36 11.77
N SER A 84 -11.62 -2.78 10.81
CA SER A 84 -11.72 -3.29 9.44
C SER A 84 -11.20 -2.34 8.37
N LEU A 85 -10.97 -1.06 8.68
CA LEU A 85 -10.60 -0.07 7.67
C LEU A 85 -9.12 0.31 7.74
N VAL A 86 -8.49 0.44 6.58
CA VAL A 86 -7.09 0.82 6.39
C VAL A 86 -6.99 1.91 5.32
N TYR A 87 -6.26 2.98 5.61
CA TYR A 87 -5.84 3.95 4.62
C TYR A 87 -4.61 3.45 3.86
N ALA A 88 -4.64 3.50 2.54
CA ALA A 88 -3.46 3.38 1.69
C ALA A 88 -3.10 4.77 1.16
N PHE A 89 -2.11 5.40 1.77
CA PHE A 89 -1.55 6.66 1.28
C PHE A 89 -0.57 6.36 0.14
N ILE A 90 -0.72 7.06 -0.97
CA ILE A 90 0.00 6.79 -2.23
C ILE A 90 0.72 8.06 -2.66
N VAL A 91 1.99 7.91 -3.00
CA VAL A 91 2.87 8.97 -3.52
C VAL A 91 3.31 8.59 -4.93
N GLU A 92 3.07 9.50 -5.89
CA GLU A 92 3.54 9.39 -7.28
C GLU A 92 5.01 9.83 -7.36
N ASP A 93 5.78 9.28 -8.32
CA ASP A 93 7.21 9.61 -8.47
C ASP A 93 7.45 11.10 -8.74
N CYS A 94 8.65 11.58 -8.42
CA CYS A 94 9.10 12.92 -8.70
C CYS A 94 9.54 13.14 -10.16
N ASP A 95 9.72 12.07 -10.94
CA ASP A 95 10.40 12.08 -12.24
C ASP A 95 9.49 12.41 -13.45
N GLY A 96 8.20 12.62 -13.23
CA GLY A 96 7.26 13.08 -14.24
C GLY A 96 6.03 13.75 -13.62
N SER A 97 5.67 14.94 -14.10
CA SER A 97 4.48 15.66 -13.64
C SER A 97 3.19 14.95 -14.09
N PRO A 98 2.15 14.87 -13.24
CA PRO A 98 2.02 15.56 -11.95
C PRO A 98 2.40 14.71 -10.72
N GLN A 99 2.98 15.35 -9.72
CA GLN A 99 3.30 14.73 -8.42
C GLN A 99 2.06 14.75 -7.54
N ARG A 100 1.43 13.59 -7.31
CA ARG A 100 0.21 13.47 -6.52
C ARG A 100 0.47 12.80 -5.18
N PHE A 101 -0.20 13.32 -4.17
CA PHE A 101 -0.43 12.63 -2.91
C PHE A 101 -1.91 12.28 -2.83
N SER A 102 -2.22 11.00 -2.72
CA SER A 102 -3.60 10.50 -2.68
C SER A 102 -3.77 9.43 -1.62
N TYR A 103 -5.02 9.07 -1.33
CA TYR A 103 -5.29 7.90 -0.51
C TYR A 103 -6.48 7.09 -1.04
N SER A 104 -6.49 5.80 -0.68
CA SER A 104 -7.63 4.90 -0.81
C SER A 104 -8.00 4.33 0.56
N ILE A 105 -9.27 4.01 0.79
CA ILE A 105 -9.72 3.27 1.98
C ILE A 105 -9.94 1.81 1.58
N ILE A 106 -9.36 0.89 2.34
CA ILE A 106 -9.45 -0.56 2.16
C ILE A 106 -10.21 -1.14 3.35
N ASP A 107 -11.27 -1.89 3.07
CA ASP A 107 -12.00 -2.73 4.01
C ASP A 107 -11.41 -4.15 3.99
N LEU A 108 -10.87 -4.58 5.14
CA LEU A 108 -10.29 -5.90 5.37
C LEU A 108 -11.35 -7.02 5.38
N THR A 109 -12.63 -6.67 5.53
CA THR A 109 -13.75 -7.62 5.62
C THR A 109 -14.54 -7.77 4.32
N ALA A 110 -14.13 -7.08 3.26
CA ALA A 110 -14.69 -7.19 1.92
C ALA A 110 -14.49 -8.60 1.31
N ASP A 111 -14.87 -8.80 0.04
CA ASP A 111 -14.66 -10.02 -0.78
C ASP A 111 -14.50 -11.35 0.01
N ASN A 112 -15.53 -11.72 0.79
CA ASN A 112 -15.55 -12.92 1.64
C ASN A 112 -14.44 -12.99 2.72
N GLY A 113 -14.12 -11.86 3.34
CA GLY A 113 -13.06 -11.71 4.34
C GLY A 113 -11.67 -11.48 3.76
N LEU A 114 -11.55 -11.09 2.49
CA LEU A 114 -10.31 -10.62 1.88
C LEU A 114 -10.31 -9.08 1.83
N PRO A 115 -9.14 -8.44 1.99
CA PRO A 115 -9.06 -7.00 1.79
C PRO A 115 -9.59 -6.60 0.41
N GLY A 116 -10.39 -5.53 0.37
CA GLY A 116 -10.98 -4.92 -0.81
C GLY A 116 -11.24 -3.43 -0.54
N PRO A 117 -11.34 -2.56 -1.56
CA PRO A 117 -11.67 -1.15 -1.30
C PRO A 117 -13.07 -1.02 -0.69
N ASP A 118 -13.19 -0.19 0.35
CA ASP A 118 -14.43 0.07 1.10
C ASP A 118 -15.53 0.71 0.21
N ILE A 119 -15.10 1.52 -0.77
CA ILE A 119 -15.99 2.18 -1.74
C ILE A 119 -15.31 2.15 -3.10
N ALA A 120 -15.86 1.40 -4.05
CA ALA A 120 -15.52 1.32 -5.48
C ALA A 120 -14.38 2.25 -5.95
N GLY A 121 -13.12 1.89 -5.68
CA GLY A 121 -11.94 2.57 -6.21
C GLY A 121 -11.83 4.08 -5.94
N ALA A 122 -12.48 4.61 -4.90
CA ALA A 122 -12.45 6.05 -4.59
C ALA A 122 -11.05 6.49 -4.13
N LYS A 123 -10.22 6.88 -5.09
CA LYS A 123 -8.97 7.59 -4.87
C LYS A 123 -9.30 9.04 -4.59
N ALA A 124 -9.00 9.49 -3.38
CA ALA A 124 -9.13 10.89 -3.04
C ALA A 124 -7.75 11.55 -3.21
N LEU A 125 -7.68 12.55 -4.10
CA LEU A 125 -6.50 13.39 -4.27
C LEU A 125 -6.40 14.34 -3.08
N LEU A 126 -5.31 14.25 -2.31
CA LEU A 126 -5.02 15.14 -1.19
C LEU A 126 -4.25 16.38 -1.64
N ALA A 127 -3.28 16.20 -2.55
CA ALA A 127 -2.48 17.30 -3.08
C ALA A 127 -1.87 16.95 -4.45
N GLU A 128 -1.62 17.98 -5.27
CA GLU A 128 -0.92 17.87 -6.56
C GLU A 128 0.06 19.05 -6.71
N ALA A 129 1.28 18.79 -7.18
CA ALA A 129 2.25 19.85 -7.46
C ALA A 129 1.75 20.80 -8.56
N GLY A 130 1.73 22.11 -8.29
CA GLY A 130 1.28 23.14 -9.25
C GLY A 130 -0.21 23.49 -9.17
N TYR A 131 -1.01 22.73 -8.42
CA TYR A 131 -2.43 23.03 -8.14
C TYR A 131 -2.70 23.03 -6.64
N PRO A 132 -2.56 24.18 -5.95
CA PRO A 132 -2.79 24.25 -4.51
C PRO A 132 -4.28 24.05 -4.21
N ASN A 133 -4.67 22.85 -3.78
CA ASN A 133 -6.02 22.58 -3.27
C ASN A 133 -6.28 23.18 -1.87
N GLY A 134 -5.51 24.20 -1.46
CA GLY A 134 -5.62 24.84 -0.14
C GLY A 134 -5.21 23.96 1.05
N LEU A 135 -4.95 22.66 0.86
CA LEU A 135 -4.44 21.79 1.90
C LEU A 135 -2.93 22.01 2.08
N THR A 136 -2.54 22.54 3.23
CA THR A 136 -1.14 22.57 3.68
C THR A 136 -0.91 21.38 4.61
N VAL A 137 -0.20 20.35 4.17
CA VAL A 137 0.28 19.28 5.06
C VAL A 137 1.61 19.74 5.65
N LYS A 138 1.60 20.27 6.88
CA LYS A 138 2.83 20.55 7.63
C LYS A 138 3.27 19.27 8.35
N GLY A 139 4.07 18.45 7.69
CA GLY A 139 4.77 17.35 8.35
C GLY A 139 5.93 17.89 9.17
N THR A 140 5.85 17.82 10.50
CA THR A 140 7.03 17.96 11.37
C THR A 140 7.58 16.56 11.59
N PHE A 141 8.73 16.25 10.99
CA PHE A 141 9.55 15.17 11.51
C PHE A 141 10.17 15.67 12.82
N MET A 142 9.65 15.20 13.95
CA MET A 142 10.37 15.27 15.22
C MET A 142 11.33 14.09 15.22
N ALA A 143 12.62 14.38 15.08
CA ALA A 143 13.69 13.58 15.67
C ALA A 143 14.35 14.44 16.75
#